data_AF-A0A3Q2XDR0-F1
#
_entry.id   AF-A0A3Q2XDR0-F1
#
_cell.length_a   1.000
_cell.length_b   1.000
_cell.length_c   1.000
_cell.angle_alpha   90.00
_cell.angle_beta   90.00
_cell.angle_gamma   90.00
#
_symmetry.space_group_name_H-M   'P 1'
#
loop_
_entity.id
_entity.type
_entity.pdbx_description
1 polymer ?
#
loop_
_entity_poly.entity_id
_entity_poly.type
_entity_poly.pdbx_seq_one_letter_code
_entity_poly.pdbx_strand_id
1 'polypeptide(L)'
;MKSKQRRWSNHTTVKLSTSSKDKEIVIQEGFDSYAGMIWPGALALSQYLDSHRSQLNLMDKAVLEIGAGTGLLSIVASLLGAWVTATDLPDVLGNLTFNVSKNTRGRCRHTPQVAPLSWGYDLERTYPTAIYRYDYILAADVVYHHDFLDELLATLKHFCQPGTTLLLANKIRLESDQTFLDKFKRVFNTRLLEEDESLVIFMATCREAKEGEDMQDLQKGKARGEGMNSEGEGGRCHENMDGKSSRIDS
;
A
#
# COMPACT_ATOMS: atom_id res chain seq x y z
N MET A 1 -22.88 -22.39 -15.44
CA MET A 1 -21.61 -21.68 -15.23
C MET A 1 -21.04 -22.11 -13.89
N LYS A 2 -19.98 -22.91 -13.86
CA LYS A 2 -19.29 -23.30 -12.62
C LYS A 2 -18.17 -22.31 -12.37
N SER A 3 -18.24 -21.57 -11.27
CA SER A 3 -17.16 -20.73 -10.76
C SER A 3 -15.91 -21.59 -10.57
N LYS A 4 -14.80 -21.25 -11.24
CA LYS A 4 -13.51 -21.91 -11.02
C LYS A 4 -13.05 -21.55 -9.61
N GLN A 5 -13.19 -22.49 -8.67
CA GLN A 5 -12.57 -22.39 -7.36
C GLN A 5 -11.04 -22.39 -7.57
N ARG A 6 -10.37 -21.28 -7.26
CA ARG A 6 -8.91 -21.17 -7.35
C ARG A 6 -8.29 -22.18 -6.37
N ARG A 7 -7.37 -23.00 -6.85
CA ARG A 7 -6.84 -24.15 -6.10
C ARG A 7 -5.56 -23.75 -5.35
N TRP A 8 -5.71 -23.41 -4.08
CA TRP A 8 -4.61 -23.17 -3.15
C TRP A 8 -4.11 -24.53 -2.64
N SER A 9 -2.95 -25.01 -3.10
CA SER A 9 -2.47 -26.37 -2.77
C SER A 9 -1.09 -26.44 -2.12
N ASN A 10 -0.39 -25.31 -1.99
CA ASN A 10 0.95 -25.26 -1.41
C ASN A 10 0.95 -24.46 -0.10
N HIS A 11 1.78 -24.89 0.85
CA HIS A 11 1.93 -24.24 2.14
C HIS A 11 3.41 -24.02 2.43
N THR A 12 3.74 -22.85 2.95
CA THR A 12 5.06 -22.55 3.48
C THR A 12 4.95 -22.35 4.97
N THR A 13 5.78 -23.08 5.69
CA THR A 13 5.89 -22.95 7.13
C THR A 13 7.00 -21.97 7.44
N VAL A 14 6.64 -20.83 8.02
CA VAL A 14 7.60 -19.87 8.57
C VAL A 14 7.72 -20.14 10.06
N LYS A 15 8.90 -20.58 10.48
CA LYS A 15 9.23 -20.67 11.90
C LYS A 15 9.86 -19.35 12.32
N LEU A 16 9.13 -18.58 13.15
CA LEU A 16 9.72 -17.45 13.85
C LEU A 16 10.05 -17.89 15.26
N SER A 17 11.34 -17.89 15.59
CA SER A 17 11.84 -18.16 16.93
C SER A 17 11.55 -16.94 17.80
N THR A 18 10.37 -16.90 18.42
CA THR A 18 10.06 -15.83 19.37
C THR A 18 10.61 -16.20 20.74
N SER A 19 11.07 -15.21 21.51
CA SER A 19 11.61 -15.39 22.87
C SER A 19 10.63 -16.08 23.86
N SER A 20 9.34 -16.20 23.52
CA SER A 20 8.33 -16.89 24.34
C SER A 20 7.58 -17.92 23.48
N LYS A 21 8.13 -19.15 23.46
CA LYS A 21 7.68 -20.33 22.69
C LYS A 21 7.82 -20.12 21.17
N ASP A 22 8.46 -21.08 20.51
CA ASP A 22 8.49 -21.14 19.06
C ASP A 22 7.05 -21.16 18.53
N LYS A 23 6.62 -20.04 17.93
CA LYS A 23 5.30 -19.94 17.31
C LYS A 23 5.50 -20.29 15.85
N GLU A 24 5.15 -21.52 15.50
CA GLU A 24 5.06 -21.92 14.10
C GLU A 24 3.90 -21.16 13.44
N ILE A 25 4.21 -20.49 12.33
CA ILE A 25 3.25 -19.81 11.45
C ILE A 25 3.20 -20.61 10.15
N VAL A 26 2.00 -21.02 9.76
CA VAL A 26 1.79 -21.77 8.52
C VAL A 26 1.01 -20.88 7.56
N ILE A 27 1.63 -20.50 6.46
CA ILE A 27 1.05 -19.67 5.42
C ILE A 27 0.63 -20.55 4.25
N GLN A 28 -0.61 -20.39 3.81
CA GLN A 28 -1.06 -20.92 2.54
C GLN A 28 -0.70 -19.92 1.45
N GLU A 29 0.11 -20.38 0.50
CA GLU A 29 0.55 -19.58 -0.64
C GLU A 29 -0.29 -19.87 -1.89
N GLY A 30 -0.51 -18.83 -2.68
CA GLY A 30 -1.12 -18.89 -4.01
C GLY A 30 -0.13 -18.38 -5.04
N PHE A 31 0.61 -19.29 -5.67
CA PHE A 31 1.61 -18.95 -6.68
C PHE A 31 1.02 -18.35 -7.97
N ASP A 32 -0.30 -18.25 -8.07
CA ASP A 32 -1.02 -17.62 -9.18
C ASP A 32 -1.23 -16.11 -8.98
N SER A 33 -0.73 -15.53 -7.89
CA SER A 33 -0.79 -14.08 -7.63
C SER A 33 0.42 -13.63 -6.81
N TYR A 34 0.90 -12.40 -7.07
CA TYR A 34 1.90 -11.74 -6.23
C TYR A 34 1.46 -11.63 -4.76
N ALA A 35 0.17 -11.37 -4.51
CA ALA A 35 -0.39 -11.29 -3.17
C ALA A 35 -0.44 -12.64 -2.44
N GLY A 36 -0.29 -13.75 -3.17
CA GLY A 36 -0.31 -15.10 -2.62
C GLY A 36 1.06 -15.59 -2.15
N MET A 37 2.14 -14.82 -2.30
CA MET A 37 3.48 -15.23 -1.91
C MET A 37 3.99 -14.49 -0.66
N ILE A 38 4.91 -15.12 0.07
CA ILE A 38 5.68 -14.42 1.11
C ILE A 38 6.82 -13.67 0.43
N TRP A 39 6.84 -12.35 0.61
CA TRP A 39 7.89 -11.50 0.08
C TRP A 39 9.02 -11.23 1.10
N PRO A 40 10.27 -11.01 0.65
CA PRO A 40 11.41 -10.78 1.54
C PRO A 40 11.20 -9.67 2.58
N GLY A 41 10.58 -8.55 2.19
CA GLY A 41 10.27 -7.45 3.09
C GLY A 41 9.30 -7.82 4.20
N ALA A 42 8.32 -8.68 3.92
CA ALA A 42 7.38 -9.14 4.93
C ALA A 42 8.07 -10.02 5.97
N LEU A 43 8.98 -10.89 5.53
CA LEU A 43 9.78 -11.72 6.43
C LEU A 43 10.73 -10.88 7.29
N ALA A 44 11.48 -9.98 6.66
CA ALA A 44 12.46 -9.15 7.36
C ALA A 44 11.80 -8.19 8.36
N LEU A 45 10.70 -7.52 7.99
CA LEU A 45 9.98 -6.65 8.92
C LEU A 45 9.33 -7.45 10.06
N SER A 46 8.84 -8.66 9.79
CA SER A 46 8.35 -9.56 10.83
C SER A 46 9.43 -9.93 11.85
N GLN A 47 10.63 -10.28 11.37
CA GLN A 47 11.78 -10.57 12.22
C GLN A 47 12.23 -9.33 13.00
N TYR A 48 12.24 -8.16 12.35
CA TYR A 48 12.59 -6.88 12.96
C TYR A 48 11.67 -6.54 14.13
N LEU A 49 10.35 -6.65 13.95
CA LEU A 49 9.36 -6.42 15.00
C LEU A 49 9.54 -7.37 16.19
N ASP A 50 9.89 -8.63 15.92
CA ASP A 50 10.09 -9.64 16.95
C ASP A 50 11.38 -9.44 17.77
N SER A 51 12.46 -9.01 17.12
CA SER A 51 13.77 -8.80 17.75
C SER A 51 13.91 -7.43 18.43
N HIS A 52 13.12 -6.43 18.03
CA HIS A 52 13.20 -5.06 18.55
C HIS A 52 12.01 -4.64 19.44
N ARG A 53 11.34 -5.60 20.09
CA ARG A 53 10.14 -5.36 20.93
C ARG A 53 10.29 -4.28 22.01
N SER A 54 11.50 -4.09 22.54
CA SER A 54 11.78 -3.06 23.55
C SER A 54 11.74 -1.63 22.99
N GLN A 55 12.03 -1.48 21.69
CA GLN A 55 12.04 -0.22 20.97
C GLN A 55 10.71 0.01 20.23
N LEU A 56 10.12 -1.07 19.72
CA LEU A 56 8.83 -1.10 19.02
C LEU A 56 7.84 -1.97 19.79
N ASN A 57 7.19 -1.36 20.79
CA ASN A 57 6.18 -2.07 21.57
C ASN A 57 4.81 -2.01 20.88
N LEU A 58 4.41 -3.14 20.29
CA LEU A 58 3.10 -3.32 19.66
C LEU A 58 1.99 -3.74 20.63
N MET A 59 2.30 -3.97 21.91
CA MET A 59 1.31 -4.43 22.88
C MET A 59 0.17 -3.43 23.03
N ASP A 60 -1.06 -3.88 22.78
CA ASP A 60 -2.29 -3.08 22.84
C ASP A 60 -2.30 -1.86 21.90
N LYS A 61 -1.45 -1.86 20.86
CA LYS A 61 -1.38 -0.79 19.86
C LYS A 61 -2.25 -1.04 18.65
N ALA A 62 -2.86 0.01 18.10
CA ALA A 62 -3.62 -0.05 16.86
C ALA A 62 -2.67 -0.07 15.66
N VAL A 63 -2.76 -1.11 14.84
CA VAL A 63 -1.86 -1.38 13.72
C VAL A 63 -2.65 -1.58 12.44
N LEU A 64 -2.32 -0.82 11.40
CA LEU A 64 -2.81 -1.03 10.05
C LEU A 64 -1.70 -1.66 9.20
N GLU A 65 -1.97 -2.77 8.53
CA GLU A 65 -1.11 -3.26 7.44
C GLU A 65 -1.74 -2.92 6.09
N ILE A 66 -0.96 -2.26 5.22
CA ILE A 66 -1.34 -1.90 3.84
C ILE A 66 -0.65 -2.86 2.88
N GLY A 67 -1.42 -3.53 2.04
CA GLY A 67 -0.88 -4.53 1.09
C GLY A 67 -0.39 -5.79 1.78
N ALA A 68 -1.23 -6.37 2.65
CA ALA A 68 -0.86 -7.46 3.53
C ALA A 68 -0.55 -8.79 2.81
N GLY A 69 -1.03 -8.99 1.58
CA GLY A 69 -0.86 -10.19 0.78
C GLY A 69 -1.29 -11.46 1.54
N THR A 70 -0.30 -12.28 1.91
CA THR A 70 -0.53 -13.51 2.68
C THR A 70 -0.89 -13.27 4.14
N GLY A 71 -0.60 -12.07 4.68
CA GLY A 71 -0.86 -11.67 6.06
C GLY A 71 0.22 -12.07 7.06
N LEU A 72 1.40 -12.50 6.62
CA LEU A 72 2.50 -12.91 7.52
C LEU A 72 2.80 -11.83 8.57
N LEU A 73 2.98 -10.59 8.12
CA LEU A 73 3.35 -9.47 8.98
C LEU A 73 2.21 -9.09 9.93
N SER A 74 0.95 -9.07 9.47
CA SER A 74 -0.25 -8.95 10.33
C SER A 74 -0.35 -10.03 11.40
N ILE A 75 -0.06 -11.29 11.04
CA ILE A 75 -0.06 -12.41 12.00
C ILE A 75 0.99 -12.13 13.08
N VAL A 76 2.21 -11.74 12.69
CA VAL A 76 3.28 -11.45 13.65
C VAL A 76 2.91 -10.29 14.56
N ALA A 77 2.45 -9.16 14.01
CA ALA A 77 1.98 -8.02 14.81
C ALA A 77 0.88 -8.41 15.80
N SER A 78 -0.08 -9.25 15.39
CA SER A 78 -1.15 -9.76 16.26
C SER A 78 -0.61 -10.68 17.38
N LEU A 79 0.34 -11.55 17.06
CA LEU A 79 1.00 -12.42 18.04
C LEU A 79 1.88 -11.65 19.02
N LEU A 80 2.33 -10.44 18.63
CA LEU A 80 2.99 -9.45 19.47
C LEU A 80 2.02 -8.58 20.28
N GLY A 81 0.71 -8.81 20.18
CA GLY A 81 -0.32 -8.21 21.02
C GLY A 81 -0.98 -6.94 20.48
N ALA A 82 -0.79 -6.62 19.20
CA ALA A 82 -1.46 -5.49 18.55
C ALA A 82 -2.94 -5.74 18.23
N TRP A 83 -3.70 -4.65 18.16
CA TRP A 83 -4.99 -4.57 17.47
C TRP A 83 -4.74 -4.37 15.97
N VAL A 84 -4.75 -5.46 15.20
CA VAL A 84 -4.37 -5.44 13.79
C VAL A 84 -5.59 -5.32 12.88
N THR A 85 -5.52 -4.39 11.92
CA THR A 85 -6.35 -4.34 10.71
C THR A 85 -5.46 -4.66 9.51
N ALA A 86 -5.61 -5.84 8.93
CA ALA A 86 -4.90 -6.28 7.74
C ALA A 86 -5.68 -5.89 6.49
N THR A 87 -5.07 -5.18 5.54
CA THR A 87 -5.77 -4.70 4.36
C THR A 87 -5.10 -5.06 3.05
N ASP A 88 -5.92 -5.36 2.05
CA ASP A 88 -5.50 -5.65 0.69
C ASP A 88 -6.70 -5.49 -0.28
N LEU A 89 -6.50 -5.81 -1.55
CA LEU A 89 -7.56 -5.80 -2.56
C LEU A 89 -8.63 -6.87 -2.29
N PRO A 90 -9.89 -6.66 -2.72
CA PRO A 90 -11.00 -7.58 -2.44
C PRO A 90 -10.76 -9.04 -2.82
N ASP A 91 -10.01 -9.31 -3.89
CA ASP A 91 -9.72 -10.66 -4.38
C ASP A 91 -8.64 -11.39 -3.55
N VAL A 92 -7.86 -10.67 -2.75
CA VAL A 92 -6.84 -11.20 -1.84
C VAL A 92 -7.43 -11.60 -0.48
N LEU A 93 -8.49 -10.92 -0.05
CA LEU A 93 -9.04 -11.01 1.32
C LEU A 93 -9.41 -12.44 1.74
N GLY A 94 -9.82 -13.31 0.80
CA GLY A 94 -10.14 -14.70 1.10
C GLY A 94 -8.95 -15.48 1.66
N ASN A 95 -7.79 -15.39 0.99
CA ASN A 95 -6.57 -16.07 1.44
C ASN A 95 -5.97 -15.38 2.68
N LEU A 96 -5.99 -14.05 2.70
CA LEU A 96 -5.56 -13.25 3.86
C LEU A 96 -6.33 -13.63 5.12
N THR A 97 -7.67 -13.69 5.04
CA THR A 97 -8.55 -14.09 6.16
C THR A 97 -8.24 -15.50 6.64
N PHE A 98 -8.03 -16.43 5.72
CA PHE A 98 -7.69 -17.81 6.05
C PHE A 98 -6.37 -17.89 6.82
N ASN A 99 -5.31 -17.29 6.31
CA ASN A 99 -3.98 -17.31 6.93
C ASN A 99 -3.99 -16.62 8.30
N VAL A 100 -4.58 -15.42 8.38
CA VAL A 100 -4.67 -14.67 9.64
C VAL A 100 -5.43 -15.46 10.70
N SER A 101 -6.61 -16.00 10.35
CA SER A 101 -7.45 -16.76 11.29
C SER A 101 -6.76 -18.04 11.76
N LYS A 102 -6.14 -18.80 10.83
CA LYS A 102 -5.45 -20.06 11.13
C LYS A 102 -4.31 -19.88 12.13
N ASN A 103 -3.61 -18.75 12.07
CA ASN A 103 -2.42 -18.53 12.89
C ASN A 103 -2.68 -17.74 14.18
N THR A 104 -3.79 -17.01 14.28
CA THR A 104 -4.07 -16.13 15.43
C THR A 104 -5.18 -16.62 16.34
N ARG A 105 -6.11 -17.47 15.87
CA ARG A 105 -7.22 -17.98 16.68
C ARG A 105 -6.73 -18.70 17.94
N GLY A 106 -7.09 -18.16 19.10
CA GLY A 106 -6.66 -18.67 20.42
C GLY A 106 -5.17 -18.47 20.75
N ARG A 107 -4.44 -17.71 19.92
CA ARG A 107 -2.98 -17.49 20.04
C ARG A 107 -2.58 -16.01 20.15
N CYS A 108 -3.53 -15.10 19.94
CA CYS A 108 -3.36 -13.65 20.03
C CYS A 108 -4.21 -13.05 21.16
N ARG A 109 -3.85 -11.83 21.56
CA ARG A 109 -4.61 -11.07 22.56
C ARG A 109 -5.87 -10.46 21.95
N HIS A 110 -5.73 -9.89 20.76
CA HIS A 110 -6.77 -9.21 20.02
C HIS A 110 -6.99 -9.90 18.70
N THR A 111 -8.24 -10.24 18.40
CA THR A 111 -8.58 -10.89 17.13
C THR A 111 -8.37 -9.90 15.98
N PRO A 112 -7.50 -10.21 15.00
CA PRO A 112 -7.27 -9.31 13.87
C PRO A 112 -8.50 -9.14 13.00
N GLN A 113 -8.61 -7.98 12.37
CA GLN A 113 -9.60 -7.68 11.35
C GLN A 113 -8.96 -7.74 9.96
N VAL A 114 -9.73 -8.19 8.98
CA VAL A 114 -9.35 -8.17 7.56
C VAL A 114 -10.35 -7.30 6.82
N ALA A 115 -9.87 -6.33 6.04
CA ALA A 115 -10.73 -5.37 5.34
C ALA A 115 -10.19 -5.00 3.95
N PRO A 116 -11.07 -4.68 2.98
CA PRO A 116 -10.66 -4.23 1.66
C PRO A 116 -10.06 -2.82 1.72
N LEU A 117 -8.91 -2.61 1.10
CA LEU A 117 -8.35 -1.28 0.91
C LEU A 117 -7.71 -1.18 -0.47
N SER A 118 -8.30 -0.37 -1.34
CA SER A 118 -7.71 0.03 -2.61
C SER A 118 -7.00 1.38 -2.42
N TRP A 119 -5.72 1.43 -2.77
CA TRP A 119 -4.91 2.63 -2.55
C TRP A 119 -5.47 3.84 -3.30
N GLY A 120 -5.47 5.00 -2.65
CA GLY A 120 -5.91 6.28 -3.20
C GLY A 120 -7.41 6.40 -3.47
N TYR A 121 -8.18 5.32 -3.37
CA TYR A 121 -9.60 5.32 -3.71
C TYR A 121 -10.46 5.81 -2.55
N ASP A 122 -10.88 7.07 -2.63
CA ASP A 122 -11.94 7.64 -1.79
C ASP A 122 -11.71 7.43 -0.27
N LEU A 123 -10.47 7.69 0.13
CA LEU A 123 -9.96 7.33 1.46
C LEU A 123 -10.69 8.06 2.59
N GLU A 124 -11.01 9.34 2.44
CA GLU A 124 -11.71 10.07 3.52
C GLU A 124 -13.17 9.63 3.66
N ARG A 125 -13.84 9.17 2.59
CA ARG A 125 -15.21 8.63 2.71
C ARG A 125 -15.22 7.22 3.30
N THR A 126 -14.25 6.38 2.92
CA THR A 126 -14.20 4.96 3.31
C THR A 126 -13.48 4.74 4.64
N TYR A 127 -12.44 5.53 4.91
CA TYR A 127 -11.61 5.53 6.10
C TYR A 127 -11.39 6.96 6.64
N PRO A 128 -12.45 7.63 7.15
CA PRO A 128 -12.33 9.00 7.66
C PRO A 128 -11.23 9.12 8.73
N THR A 129 -10.33 10.08 8.57
CA THR A 129 -9.19 10.31 9.49
C THR A 129 -9.62 10.69 10.91
N ALA A 130 -10.85 11.18 11.07
CA ALA A 130 -11.47 11.46 12.37
C ALA A 130 -11.79 10.18 13.17
N ILE A 131 -11.92 9.03 12.50
CA ILE A 131 -12.33 7.75 13.09
C ILE A 131 -11.17 6.75 13.08
N TYR A 132 -10.49 6.61 11.94
CA TYR A 132 -9.45 5.62 11.74
C TYR A 132 -8.09 6.19 12.10
N ARG A 133 -7.64 5.91 13.33
CA ARG A 133 -6.31 6.26 13.82
C ARG A 133 -5.54 5.01 14.22
N TYR A 134 -4.27 4.99 13.84
CA TYR A 134 -3.37 3.87 14.12
C TYR A 134 -2.09 4.40 14.77
N ASP A 135 -1.60 3.67 15.77
CA ASP A 135 -0.28 3.92 16.35
C ASP A 135 0.80 3.54 15.35
N TYR A 136 0.60 2.44 14.60
CA TYR A 136 1.52 1.98 13.58
C TYR A 136 0.86 1.70 12.24
N ILE A 137 1.59 2.00 11.17
CA ILE A 137 1.29 1.51 9.83
C ILE A 137 2.45 0.61 9.41
N LEU A 138 2.13 -0.55 8.85
CA LEU A 138 3.07 -1.50 8.32
C LEU A 138 2.85 -1.65 6.82
N ALA A 139 3.93 -1.66 6.05
CA ALA A 139 3.91 -1.94 4.62
C ALA A 139 5.18 -2.69 4.22
N ALA A 140 5.03 -3.79 3.48
CA ALA A 140 6.14 -4.67 3.14
C ALA A 140 6.08 -5.13 1.68
N ASP A 141 7.13 -4.84 0.90
CA ASP A 141 7.23 -5.12 -0.54
C ASP A 141 6.03 -4.59 -1.36
N VAL A 142 5.42 -3.50 -0.88
CA VAL A 142 4.34 -2.78 -1.59
C VAL A 142 4.86 -1.88 -2.71
N VAL A 143 6.17 -1.61 -2.75
CA VAL A 143 6.80 -0.83 -3.82
C VAL A 143 7.42 -1.80 -4.81
N TYR A 144 6.73 -1.97 -5.95
CA TYR A 144 7.19 -2.78 -7.07
C TYR A 144 6.67 -2.20 -8.39
N HIS A 145 6.89 -2.89 -9.50
CA HIS A 145 6.43 -2.45 -10.82
C HIS A 145 4.89 -2.53 -10.95
N HIS A 146 4.21 -1.42 -10.70
CA HIS A 146 2.78 -1.19 -10.96
C HIS A 146 2.49 0.32 -11.11
N ASP A 147 1.34 0.67 -11.68
CA ASP A 147 0.97 2.05 -12.00
C ASP A 147 0.47 2.86 -10.78
N PHE A 148 0.26 2.21 -9.64
CA PHE A 148 -0.41 2.77 -8.46
C PHE A 148 0.51 3.30 -7.35
N LEU A 149 1.74 3.68 -7.68
CA LEU A 149 2.74 4.13 -6.70
C LEU A 149 2.38 5.49 -6.09
N ASP A 150 1.78 6.40 -6.84
CA ASP A 150 1.35 7.70 -6.30
C ASP A 150 0.12 7.54 -5.38
N GLU A 151 -0.81 6.62 -5.71
CA GLU A 151 -1.94 6.23 -4.87
C GLU A 151 -1.50 5.56 -3.58
N LEU A 152 -0.48 4.70 -3.64
CA LEU A 152 0.16 4.12 -2.45
C LEU A 152 0.70 5.23 -1.54
N LEU A 153 1.44 6.19 -2.09
CA LEU A 153 1.99 7.30 -1.32
C LEU A 153 0.89 8.17 -0.68
N ALA A 154 -0.18 8.45 -1.42
CA ALA A 154 -1.35 9.16 -0.90
C ALA A 154 -2.03 8.38 0.25
N THR A 155 -2.13 7.06 0.13
CA THR A 155 -2.67 6.18 1.16
C THR A 155 -1.82 6.19 2.43
N LEU A 156 -0.49 6.06 2.29
CA LEU A 156 0.43 6.15 3.41
C LEU A 156 0.32 7.52 4.11
N LYS A 157 0.21 8.61 3.35
CA LYS A 157 0.03 9.96 3.91
C LYS A 157 -1.32 10.11 4.63
N HIS A 158 -2.38 9.52 4.08
CA HIS A 158 -3.73 9.56 4.68
C HIS A 158 -3.77 8.93 6.07
N PHE A 159 -3.11 7.78 6.27
CA PHE A 159 -3.13 7.10 7.57
C PHE A 159 -2.02 7.56 8.52
N CYS A 160 -0.89 8.04 8.00
CA CYS A 160 0.25 8.46 8.83
C CYS A 160 -0.01 9.87 9.38
N GLN A 161 -0.81 9.91 10.45
CA GLN A 161 -1.24 11.13 11.15
C GLN A 161 -0.26 11.48 12.28
N PRO A 162 -0.38 12.68 12.90
CA PRO A 162 0.40 13.02 14.09
C PRO A 162 0.29 11.94 15.18
N GLY A 163 1.45 11.41 15.59
CA GLY A 163 1.56 10.31 16.56
C GLY A 163 1.66 8.91 15.93
N THR A 164 1.44 8.76 14.62
CA THR A 164 1.59 7.48 13.91
C THR A 164 3.04 7.23 13.51
N THR A 165 3.49 5.98 13.69
CA THR A 165 4.77 5.49 13.18
C THR A 165 4.55 4.55 12.00
N LEU A 166 5.09 4.90 10.83
CA LEU A 166 5.05 4.08 9.64
C LEU A 166 6.35 3.27 9.51
N LEU A 167 6.23 1.95 9.33
CA LEU A 167 7.33 1.05 9.03
C LEU A 167 7.17 0.52 7.60
N LEU A 168 8.15 0.81 6.75
CA LEU A 168 8.19 0.37 5.35
C LEU A 168 9.40 -0.53 5.14
N ALA A 169 9.18 -1.78 4.78
CA ALA A 169 10.24 -2.69 4.35
C ALA A 169 10.10 -3.00 2.87
N ASN A 170 11.18 -2.90 2.09
CA ASN A 170 11.10 -3.18 0.66
C ASN A 170 12.43 -3.69 0.13
N LYS A 171 12.39 -4.65 -0.79
CA LYS A 171 13.57 -4.99 -1.60
C LYS A 171 13.60 -4.08 -2.83
N ILE A 172 14.68 -3.33 -3.00
CA ILE A 172 14.91 -2.45 -4.15
C ILE A 172 15.34 -3.32 -5.33
N ARG A 173 14.52 -3.36 -6.38
CA ARG A 173 14.73 -4.19 -7.57
C ARG A 173 14.98 -3.35 -8.80
N LEU A 174 14.30 -2.21 -8.91
CA LEU A 174 14.32 -1.33 -10.07
C LEU A 174 14.56 0.14 -9.66
N GLU A 175 14.99 0.96 -10.61
CA GLU A 175 15.15 2.41 -10.42
C GLU A 175 13.82 3.12 -10.07
N SER A 176 12.68 2.58 -10.51
CA SER A 176 11.35 3.04 -10.11
C SER A 176 11.13 2.93 -8.61
N ASP A 177 11.67 1.89 -7.97
CA ASP A 177 11.53 1.67 -6.53
C ASP A 177 12.33 2.74 -5.78
N GLN A 178 13.54 3.06 -6.25
CA GLN A 178 14.35 4.15 -5.72
C GLN A 178 13.65 5.50 -5.89
N THR A 179 13.04 5.74 -7.05
CA THR A 179 12.28 6.95 -7.33
C THR A 179 11.12 7.13 -6.35
N PHE A 180 10.40 6.04 -6.04
CA PHE A 180 9.36 6.06 -5.00
C PHE A 180 9.95 6.35 -3.61
N LEU A 181 11.05 5.68 -3.22
CA LEU A 181 11.69 5.89 -1.93
C LEU A 181 12.18 7.34 -1.77
N ASP A 182 12.62 7.98 -2.83
CA ASP A 182 13.01 9.39 -2.80
C ASP A 182 11.79 10.31 -2.63
N LYS A 183 10.65 10.01 -3.27
CA LYS A 183 9.37 10.70 -3.00
C LYS A 183 8.93 10.49 -1.55
N PHE A 184 8.99 9.26 -1.05
CA PHE A 184 8.67 8.88 0.32
C PHE A 184 9.49 9.69 1.35
N LYS A 185 10.82 9.77 1.15
CA LYS A 185 11.72 10.56 2.00
C LYS A 185 11.46 12.06 1.96
N ARG A 186 10.85 12.59 0.89
CA ARG A 186 10.42 14.00 0.81
C ARG A 186 9.12 14.26 1.56
N VAL A 187 8.18 13.31 1.54
CA VAL A 187 6.86 13.44 2.18
C VAL A 187 6.93 13.21 3.69
N PHE A 188 7.77 12.27 4.16
CA PHE A 188 7.84 11.87 5.57
C PHE A 188 9.15 12.28 6.24
N ASN A 189 9.15 12.35 7.57
CA ASN A 189 10.37 12.35 8.36
C ASN A 189 10.86 10.91 8.46
N THR A 190 11.90 10.56 7.70
CA THR A 190 12.33 9.16 7.56
C THR A 190 13.65 8.88 8.27
N ARG A 191 13.76 7.69 8.86
CA ARG A 191 14.99 7.12 9.41
C ARG A 191 15.18 5.70 8.87
N LEU A 192 16.36 5.39 8.34
CA LEU A 192 16.74 4.02 8.00
C LEU A 192 16.99 3.24 9.30
N LEU A 193 16.32 2.10 9.44
CA LEU A 193 16.47 1.22 10.60
C LEU A 193 17.45 0.08 10.31
N GLU A 194 17.31 -0.55 9.14
CA GLU A 194 18.12 -1.68 8.71
C GLU A 194 18.27 -1.67 7.19
N GLU A 195 19.42 -2.12 6.71
CA GLU A 195 19.73 -2.32 5.29
C GLU A 195 20.57 -3.59 5.16
N ASP A 196 20.10 -4.51 4.33
CA ASP A 196 20.80 -5.76 3.99
C ASP A 196 20.73 -5.99 2.48
N GLU A 197 21.87 -5.94 1.82
CA GLU A 197 22.02 -5.93 0.37
C GLU A 197 21.14 -4.89 -0.34
N SER A 198 19.96 -5.31 -0.80
CA SER A 198 18.98 -4.50 -1.52
C SER A 198 17.68 -4.34 -0.73
N LEU A 199 17.58 -4.94 0.46
CA LEU A 199 16.45 -4.83 1.35
C LEU A 199 16.67 -3.68 2.32
N VAL A 200 15.68 -2.80 2.46
CA VAL A 200 15.70 -1.68 3.40
C VAL A 200 14.48 -1.72 4.31
N ILE A 201 14.66 -1.31 5.57
CA ILE A 201 13.58 -1.06 6.52
C ILE A 201 13.67 0.40 6.96
N PHE A 202 12.64 1.18 6.65
CA PHE A 202 12.49 2.57 7.07
C PHE A 202 11.45 2.71 8.18
N MET A 203 11.74 3.60 9.14
CA MET A 203 10.76 4.23 10.00
C MET A 203 10.42 5.62 9.44
N ALA A 204 9.15 5.99 9.51
CA ALA A 204 8.67 7.28 9.06
C ALA A 204 7.60 7.85 10.00
N THR A 205 7.54 9.18 10.09
CA THR A 205 6.43 9.91 10.73
C THR A 205 5.97 11.04 9.82
N CYS A 206 4.75 11.56 10.06
CA CYS A 206 4.25 12.71 9.32
C CYS A 206 5.19 13.92 9.50
N ARG A 207 5.33 14.72 8.44
CA ARG A 207 5.94 16.06 8.55
C ARG A 207 4.89 17.04 9.04
N GLU A 208 5.26 17.93 9.94
CA GLU A 208 4.44 19.09 10.24
C GLU A 208 4.29 19.92 8.95
N ALA A 209 3.06 20.31 8.64
CA ALA A 209 2.82 21.20 7.50
C ALA A 209 3.53 22.52 7.80
N LYS A 210 4.55 22.87 7.00
CA LYS A 210 5.05 24.23 6.99
C LYS A 210 3.94 25.10 6.40
N GLU A 211 3.45 26.06 7.16
CA GLU A 211 2.51 27.06 6.66
C GLU A 211 3.09 27.70 5.38
N GLY A 212 2.51 27.39 4.22
CA GLY A 212 2.83 28.06 2.94
C GLY A 212 3.12 27.19 1.72
N GLU A 213 3.35 25.87 1.84
CA GLU A 213 3.70 25.05 0.66
C GLU A 213 2.48 24.51 -0.12
N ASP A 214 1.36 24.21 0.55
CA ASP A 214 0.16 23.63 -0.09
C ASP A 214 -0.56 24.58 -1.07
N MET A 215 -0.33 25.89 -0.98
CA MET A 215 -1.03 26.87 -1.83
C MET A 215 -0.42 27.00 -3.23
N GLN A 216 0.81 26.51 -3.45
CA GLN A 216 1.47 26.55 -4.75
C GLN A 216 1.12 25.35 -5.64
N ASP A 217 0.87 24.18 -5.06
CA ASP A 217 0.55 22.98 -5.83
C ASP A 217 -0.91 22.97 -6.34
N LEU A 218 -1.86 23.55 -5.59
CA LEU A 218 -3.23 23.76 -6.10
C LEU A 218 -3.30 24.78 -7.26
N GLN A 219 -2.40 25.77 -7.29
CA GLN A 219 -2.35 26.75 -8.38
C GLN A 219 -1.68 26.18 -9.64
N LYS A 220 -0.66 25.33 -9.50
CA LYS A 220 -0.04 24.64 -10.64
C LYS A 220 -0.95 23.60 -11.30
N GLY A 221 -1.88 23.00 -10.56
CA GLY A 221 -2.90 22.10 -11.10
C GLY A 221 -3.95 22.80 -11.97
N LYS A 222 -4.33 24.04 -11.62
CA LYS A 222 -5.25 24.86 -12.42
C LYS A 222 -4.60 25.46 -13.67
N ALA A 223 -3.34 25.87 -13.60
CA ALA A 223 -2.61 26.46 -14.73
C ALA A 223 -2.33 25.47 -15.89
N ARG A 224 -2.44 24.15 -15.66
CA ARG A 224 -2.31 23.13 -16.71
C ARG A 224 -3.62 22.80 -17.46
N GLY A 225 -4.77 23.30 -16.98
CA GLY A 225 -6.08 23.06 -17.59
C GLY A 225 -6.60 24.19 -18.49
N GLU A 226 -5.97 25.37 -18.45
CA GLU A 226 -6.43 26.56 -19.17
C GLU A 226 -5.30 27.08 -20.08
N GLY A 227 -5.09 26.41 -21.21
CA GLY A 227 -4.00 26.77 -22.12
C GLY A 227 -4.09 26.16 -23.51
N MET A 228 -5.29 25.98 -24.06
CA MET A 228 -5.49 25.67 -25.48
C MET A 228 -6.79 26.34 -25.95
N ASN A 229 -6.69 27.62 -26.31
CA ASN A 229 -7.50 28.25 -27.35
C ASN A 229 -7.08 29.71 -27.48
N SER A 230 -6.33 30.03 -28.54
CA SER A 230 -6.63 31.13 -29.48
C SER A 230 -5.39 31.54 -30.29
N GLU A 231 -5.67 31.92 -31.55
CA GLU A 231 -4.83 32.68 -32.50
C GLU A 231 -3.88 31.86 -33.39
N GLY A 232 -3.92 31.97 -34.73
CA GLY A 232 -4.66 32.92 -35.56
C GLY A 232 -4.43 32.71 -37.07
N GLU A 233 -5.27 33.41 -37.84
CA GLU A 233 -5.08 34.05 -39.17
C GLU A 233 -4.44 33.21 -40.30
N GLY A 234 -4.97 33.09 -41.52
CA GLY A 234 -5.70 34.06 -42.34
C GLY A 234 -4.94 34.22 -43.67
N GLY A 235 -5.56 33.90 -44.81
CA GLY A 235 -5.07 34.37 -46.12
C GLY A 235 -5.14 33.41 -47.32
N ARG A 236 -6.18 33.60 -48.15
CA ARG A 236 -6.28 33.43 -49.62
C ARG A 236 -5.89 32.10 -50.27
N CYS A 237 -6.85 31.51 -50.98
CA CYS A 237 -6.73 31.24 -52.43
C CYS A 237 -8.12 31.21 -53.09
N HIS A 238 -8.10 31.57 -54.38
CA HIS A 238 -9.20 31.93 -55.27
C HIS A 238 -10.05 30.74 -55.77
N GLU A 239 -11.32 31.05 -56.06
CA GLU A 239 -12.14 30.63 -57.24
C GLU A 239 -12.10 29.19 -57.76
N ASN A 240 -13.26 28.50 -57.77
CA ASN A 240 -14.20 28.42 -58.91
C ASN A 240 -15.07 27.14 -58.89
N MET A 241 -16.37 27.38 -59.07
CA MET A 241 -17.35 26.72 -59.95
C MET A 241 -17.79 25.26 -59.77
N ASP A 242 -19.12 25.14 -59.92
CA ASP A 242 -19.92 24.04 -60.45
C ASP A 242 -20.36 22.87 -59.52
N GLY A 243 -21.62 22.99 -59.07
CA GLY A 243 -22.71 22.34 -59.80
C GLY A 243 -23.17 20.94 -59.35
N LYS A 244 -24.47 20.88 -58.97
CA LYS A 244 -25.39 19.71 -59.00
C LYS A 244 -25.06 18.56 -58.02
N SER A 245 -25.98 17.71 -57.56
CA SER A 245 -27.45 17.65 -57.53
C SER A 245 -27.77 16.36 -56.74
N SER A 246 -28.69 16.44 -55.78
CA SER A 246 -29.78 15.48 -55.48
C SER A 246 -29.53 13.98 -55.15
N ARG A 247 -30.34 13.53 -54.15
CA ARG A 247 -30.92 12.17 -53.88
C ARG A 247 -29.99 11.17 -53.16
N ILE A 248 -30.32 10.58 -52.00
CA ILE A 248 -31.53 9.90 -51.46
C ILE A 248 -31.93 8.62 -52.21
N ASP A 249 -32.08 7.56 -51.39
CA ASP A 249 -32.63 6.22 -51.58
C ASP A 249 -31.78 5.15 -52.29
N SER A 250 -31.23 4.21 -51.51
CA SER A 250 -31.83 2.87 -51.25
C SER A 250 -30.98 2.09 -50.23
#